data_AF-A0A812UXJ4-F1
#
_entry.id   AF-A0A812UXJ4-F1
#
_cell.length_a   1.000
_cell.length_b   1.000
_cell.length_c   1.000
_cell.angle_alpha   90.00
_cell.angle_beta   90.00
_cell.angle_gamma   90.00
#
_symmetry.space_group_name_H-M   'P 1'
#
loop_
_entity.id
_entity.type
_entity.pdbx_description
1 polymer ?
#
loop_
_entity_poly.entity_id
_entity_poly.type
_entity_poly.pdbx_seq_one_letter_code
_entity_poly.pdbx_strand_id
1 'polypeptide(L)'
;MEAKGLDTVTLSPFEIHFSQTRIRSEFQDGRPLQLALDEIQVMPNGQGDDLLLVPPFPRIEVTRWRCKLRDSTGAAKLSEGGLELYSQEERWFSFDNRRLCCLQRAAAQHWPKKVCCEVVEIPQTLARTRELRKFDTRNTGLSVLVGRRDDPNPEKWCWRTEVGLPTESEQEIGVVLPGLRHRGGRPQESEQGHLPFKRNGRRRSKQEEETAGSSFGALRGLLLFMIIYLLMRIAMVLWQKRHQMVPSPHPEPPT
;
A
#
# COMPACT_ATOMS: atom_id res chain seq x y z
N MET A 1 -0.04 12.57 -25.93
CA MET A 1 -0.94 11.46 -25.54
C MET A 1 -1.53 11.83 -24.19
N GLU A 2 -2.69 12.49 -24.18
CA GLU A 2 -3.41 12.78 -22.94
C GLU A 2 -3.94 11.47 -22.37
N ALA A 3 -3.58 11.17 -21.12
CA ALA A 3 -4.14 10.03 -20.39
C ALA A 3 -5.62 10.31 -20.10
N LYS A 4 -6.52 9.99 -21.05
CA LYS A 4 -7.95 9.83 -20.77
C LYS A 4 -8.11 8.70 -19.75
N GLY A 5 -8.63 8.99 -18.56
CA GLY A 5 -9.13 7.95 -17.66
C GLY A 5 -8.96 8.16 -16.15
N LEU A 6 -8.48 9.32 -15.70
CA LEU A 6 -8.46 9.66 -14.28
C LEU A 6 -9.38 10.86 -14.03
N ASP A 7 -10.47 10.61 -13.30
CA ASP A 7 -11.43 11.64 -12.96
C ASP A 7 -11.03 12.33 -11.66
N THR A 8 -11.11 13.66 -11.62
CA THR A 8 -10.97 14.42 -10.38
C THR A 8 -12.34 14.57 -9.74
N VAL A 9 -12.47 14.17 -8.49
CA VAL A 9 -13.72 14.24 -7.72
C VAL A 9 -13.49 14.98 -6.41
N THR A 10 -14.54 15.63 -5.91
CA THR A 10 -14.51 16.35 -4.63
C THR A 10 -15.18 15.48 -3.57
N LEU A 11 -14.43 15.11 -2.53
CA LEU A 11 -14.90 14.25 -1.43
C LEU A 11 -14.62 14.90 -0.08
N SER A 12 -15.39 14.52 0.95
CA SER A 12 -15.00 14.84 2.32
C SER A 12 -13.79 13.98 2.72
N PRO A 13 -12.73 14.55 3.34
CA PRO A 13 -11.63 13.76 3.86
C PRO A 13 -12.05 12.65 4.85
N PHE A 14 -13.20 12.84 5.53
CA PHE A 14 -13.75 11.87 6.48
C PHE A 14 -14.43 10.66 5.82
N GLU A 15 -14.80 10.76 4.54
CA GLU A 15 -15.36 9.66 3.74
C GLU A 15 -14.27 8.74 3.17
N ILE A 16 -13.00 9.14 3.27
CA ILE A 16 -11.87 8.41 2.72
C ILE A 16 -11.19 7.61 3.84
N HIS A 17 -11.03 6.31 3.60
CA HIS A 17 -10.48 5.34 4.53
C HIS A 17 -8.97 5.15 4.30
N PHE A 18 -8.26 4.90 5.40
CA PHE A 18 -6.87 4.48 5.36
C PHE A 18 -6.75 3.06 4.80
N SER A 19 -5.88 2.87 3.81
CA SER A 19 -5.58 1.53 3.28
C SER A 19 -4.66 0.72 4.18
N GLN A 20 -3.85 1.37 5.03
CA GLN A 20 -2.85 0.72 5.88
C GLN A 20 -3.13 1.00 7.36
N THR A 21 -2.75 0.06 8.22
CA THR A 21 -2.92 0.20 9.68
C THR A 21 -1.95 1.21 10.31
N ARG A 22 -0.81 1.47 9.65
CA ARG A 22 0.25 2.35 10.17
C ARG A 22 0.84 3.22 9.08
N ILE A 23 1.14 4.47 9.43
CA ILE A 23 1.90 5.42 8.61
C ILE A 23 3.09 5.98 9.39
N ARG A 24 4.10 6.46 8.66
CA ARG A 24 5.20 7.23 9.25
C ARG A 24 4.75 8.65 9.55
N SER A 25 5.37 9.26 10.57
CA SER A 25 5.22 10.67 10.96
C SER A 25 5.92 11.64 9.99
N GLU A 26 6.65 11.12 8.99
CA GLU A 26 7.31 11.88 7.95
C GLU A 26 6.94 11.39 6.53
N PHE A 27 6.99 12.30 5.55
CA PHE A 27 6.93 12.02 4.12
C PHE A 27 8.21 11.32 3.63
N GLN A 28 8.25 10.92 2.35
CA GLN A 28 9.39 10.18 1.80
C GLN A 28 10.68 11.01 1.72
N ASP A 29 10.53 12.32 1.58
CA ASP A 29 11.59 13.33 1.61
C ASP A 29 12.05 13.68 3.03
N GLY A 30 11.49 13.04 4.06
CA GLY A 30 11.79 13.29 5.47
C GLY A 30 11.03 14.48 6.08
N ARG A 31 10.19 15.17 5.29
CA ARG A 31 9.39 16.28 5.80
C ARG A 31 8.34 15.79 6.82
N PRO A 32 8.24 16.39 8.02
CA PRO A 32 7.21 16.04 9.00
C PRO A 32 5.78 16.25 8.49
N LEU A 33 4.83 15.39 8.89
CA LEU A 33 3.42 15.57 8.55
C LEU A 33 2.85 16.89 9.09
N GLN A 34 3.29 17.33 10.27
CA GLN A 34 2.82 18.56 10.90
C GLN A 34 3.10 19.79 10.04
N LEU A 35 4.30 19.89 9.45
CA LEU A 35 4.62 21.02 8.57
C LEU A 35 3.76 21.06 7.32
N ALA A 36 3.33 19.91 6.80
CA ALA A 36 2.40 19.91 5.66
C ALA A 36 0.98 20.28 6.09
N LEU A 37 0.56 19.86 7.29
CA LEU A 37 -0.72 20.23 7.88
C LEU A 37 -0.84 21.75 8.06
N ASP A 38 0.19 22.39 8.61
CA ASP A 38 0.22 23.84 8.87
C ASP A 38 0.18 24.68 7.57
N GLU A 39 0.60 24.10 6.45
CA GLU A 39 0.57 24.73 5.13
C GLU A 39 -0.73 24.48 4.34
N ILE A 40 -1.65 23.64 4.84
CA ILE A 40 -2.95 23.41 4.19
C ILE A 40 -3.77 24.70 4.26
N GLN A 41 -4.15 25.21 3.10
CA GLN A 41 -5.03 26.36 2.99
C GLN A 41 -6.48 25.91 2.97
N VAL A 42 -7.36 26.76 3.51
CA VAL A 42 -8.81 26.51 3.56
C VAL A 42 -9.50 27.64 2.83
N MET A 43 -10.25 27.29 1.79
CA MET A 43 -10.94 28.25 0.91
C MET A 43 -12.45 27.97 0.90
N PRO A 44 -13.30 28.96 0.58
CA PRO A 44 -14.70 28.69 0.28
C PRO A 44 -14.82 27.79 -0.96
N ASN A 45 -15.66 26.76 -0.90
CA ASN A 45 -15.88 25.81 -2.01
C ASN A 45 -16.84 26.35 -3.09
N GLY A 46 -17.33 27.59 -2.95
CA GLY A 46 -18.29 28.21 -3.87
C GLY A 46 -19.72 27.64 -3.80
N GLN A 47 -19.94 26.59 -3.00
CA GLN A 47 -21.25 25.98 -2.74
C GLN A 47 -21.66 26.23 -1.28
N GLY A 48 -22.36 27.33 -1.02
CA GLY A 48 -22.81 27.68 0.33
C GLY A 48 -21.65 27.93 1.30
N ASP A 49 -21.77 27.39 2.52
CA ASP A 49 -20.78 27.51 3.59
C ASP A 49 -19.72 26.39 3.59
N ASP A 50 -19.69 25.56 2.55
CA ASP A 50 -18.74 24.45 2.42
C ASP A 50 -17.31 24.97 2.22
N LEU A 51 -16.35 24.30 2.85
CA LEU A 51 -14.92 24.63 2.78
C LEU A 51 -14.19 23.63 1.88
N LEU A 52 -13.16 24.11 1.18
CA LEU A 52 -12.26 23.34 0.33
C LEU A 52 -10.84 23.41 0.89
N LEU A 53 -10.22 22.26 1.11
CA LEU A 53 -8.81 22.16 1.47
C LEU A 53 -7.94 22.21 0.22
N VAL A 54 -6.94 23.09 0.25
CA VAL A 54 -5.90 23.23 -0.78
C VAL A 54 -4.56 22.88 -0.14
N PRO A 55 -4.11 21.61 -0.27
CA PRO A 55 -2.89 21.15 0.39
C PRO A 55 -1.62 21.54 -0.38
N PRO A 56 -0.45 21.57 0.30
CA PRO A 56 0.86 21.86 -0.32
C PRO A 56 1.44 20.65 -1.08
N PHE A 57 0.63 19.63 -1.38
CA PHE A 57 1.05 18.40 -2.03
C PHE A 57 0.06 18.00 -3.13
N PRO A 58 0.48 17.17 -4.10
CA PRO A 58 -0.41 16.69 -5.15
C PRO A 58 -1.66 15.99 -4.58
N ARG A 59 -2.78 16.12 -5.31
CA ARG A 59 -4.04 15.43 -5.01
C ARG A 59 -3.78 13.96 -4.69
N ILE A 60 -4.46 13.46 -3.67
CA ILE A 60 -4.34 12.04 -3.29
C ILE A 60 -5.08 11.17 -4.29
N GLU A 61 -4.54 9.99 -4.52
CA GLU A 61 -5.20 8.96 -5.31
C GLU A 61 -6.12 8.13 -4.41
N VAL A 62 -7.34 7.90 -4.86
CA VAL A 62 -8.34 7.09 -4.16
C VAL A 62 -8.95 6.04 -5.09
N THR A 63 -9.50 4.98 -4.52
CA THR A 63 -10.25 3.98 -5.28
C THR A 63 -11.41 3.46 -4.45
N ARG A 64 -12.52 3.11 -5.10
CA ARG A 64 -13.60 2.35 -4.44
C ARG A 64 -13.13 0.92 -4.29
N TRP A 65 -13.16 0.40 -3.06
CA TRP A 65 -12.71 -0.96 -2.81
C TRP A 65 -13.52 -1.63 -1.71
N ARG A 66 -13.75 -2.93 -1.87
CA ARG A 66 -14.34 -3.79 -0.85
C ARG A 66 -13.22 -4.44 -0.05
N CYS A 67 -12.96 -3.94 1.15
CA CYS A 67 -11.86 -4.42 1.97
C CYS A 67 -12.12 -5.84 2.50
N LYS A 68 -11.04 -6.62 2.60
CA LYS A 68 -11.06 -7.92 3.26
C LYS A 68 -11.05 -7.68 4.77
N LEU A 69 -11.99 -8.30 5.48
CA LEU A 69 -12.07 -8.14 6.93
C LEU A 69 -10.97 -8.92 7.63
N ARG A 70 -10.43 -8.32 8.68
CA ARG A 70 -9.36 -8.88 9.49
C ARG A 70 -9.73 -8.89 10.96
N ASP A 71 -9.19 -9.84 11.70
CA ASP A 71 -9.28 -9.87 13.16
C ASP A 71 -8.24 -8.94 13.80
N SER A 72 -8.22 -8.89 15.12
CA SER A 72 -7.26 -8.09 15.89
C SER A 72 -5.80 -8.51 15.68
N THR A 73 -5.57 -9.77 15.30
CA THR A 73 -4.23 -10.28 14.96
C THR A 73 -3.78 -9.83 13.56
N GLY A 74 -4.72 -9.42 12.72
CA GLY A 74 -4.53 -9.07 11.32
C GLY A 74 -4.75 -10.25 10.37
N ALA A 75 -5.13 -11.42 10.88
CA ALA A 75 -5.53 -12.56 10.05
C ALA A 75 -6.88 -12.29 9.38
N ALA A 76 -7.13 -12.95 8.26
CA ALA A 76 -8.41 -12.86 7.57
C ALA A 76 -9.54 -13.36 8.48
N LYS A 77 -10.62 -12.58 8.62
CA LYS A 77 -11.85 -13.15 9.20
C LYS A 77 -12.41 -14.17 8.23
N LEU A 78 -12.75 -15.35 8.74
CA LEU A 78 -13.32 -16.45 7.96
C LEU A 78 -14.77 -16.67 8.36
N SER A 79 -15.59 -17.09 7.40
CA SER A 79 -16.94 -17.60 7.64
C SER A 79 -16.87 -18.99 8.30
N GLU A 80 -18.01 -19.53 8.73
CA GLU A 80 -18.12 -20.90 9.24
C GLU A 80 -17.60 -21.95 8.23
N GLY A 81 -17.75 -21.68 6.93
CA GLY A 81 -17.23 -22.52 5.85
C GLY A 81 -15.74 -22.29 5.52
N GLY A 82 -15.00 -21.52 6.34
CA GLY A 82 -13.59 -21.23 6.13
C GLY A 82 -13.29 -20.22 5.01
N LEU A 83 -14.31 -19.54 4.48
CA LEU A 83 -14.15 -18.58 3.39
C LEU A 83 -13.85 -17.18 3.92
N GLU A 84 -12.99 -16.45 3.22
CA GLU A 84 -12.60 -15.09 3.62
C GLU A 84 -13.79 -14.13 3.56
N LEU A 85 -13.95 -13.34 4.61
CA LEU A 85 -14.99 -12.34 4.73
C LEU A 85 -14.51 -10.97 4.24
N TYR A 86 -15.41 -10.27 3.56
CA TYR A 86 -15.20 -8.94 3.01
C TYR A 86 -16.26 -7.98 3.55
N SER A 87 -15.96 -6.68 3.52
CA SER A 87 -16.93 -5.62 3.78
C SER A 87 -18.18 -5.80 2.92
N GLN A 88 -19.35 -5.44 3.46
CA GLN A 88 -20.61 -5.46 2.71
C GLN A 88 -20.62 -4.39 1.61
N GLU A 89 -20.05 -3.23 1.94
CA GLU A 89 -20.06 -2.04 1.10
C GLU A 89 -18.68 -1.80 0.50
N GLU A 90 -18.67 -1.17 -0.67
CA GLU A 90 -17.46 -0.54 -1.20
C GLU A 90 -17.27 0.82 -0.55
N ARG A 91 -16.03 1.15 -0.20
CA ARG A 91 -15.68 2.45 0.40
C ARG A 91 -14.49 3.06 -0.33
N TRP A 92 -14.30 4.37 -0.16
CA TRP A 92 -13.15 5.07 -0.71
C TRP A 92 -11.91 4.76 0.11
N PHE A 93 -10.86 4.24 -0.52
CA PHE A 93 -9.58 4.02 0.13
C PHE A 93 -8.49 4.87 -0.53
N SER A 94 -7.61 5.45 0.29
CA SER A 94 -6.47 6.21 -0.20
C SER A 94 -5.26 5.33 -0.49
N PHE A 95 -4.54 5.63 -1.57
CA PHE A 95 -3.17 5.12 -1.80
C PHE A 95 -2.11 5.92 -1.03
N ASP A 96 -2.46 7.11 -0.53
CA ASP A 96 -1.58 8.09 0.12
C ASP A 96 -1.98 8.39 1.57
N ASN A 97 -1.97 7.37 2.44
CA ASN A 97 -2.45 7.49 3.83
C ASN A 97 -1.80 8.63 4.65
N ARG A 98 -0.55 9.01 4.35
CA ARG A 98 0.11 10.15 5.01
C ARG A 98 -0.53 11.49 4.64
N ARG A 99 -0.80 11.71 3.36
CA ARG A 99 -1.49 12.91 2.86
C ARG A 99 -2.93 12.94 3.34
N LEU A 100 -3.62 11.79 3.32
CA LEU A 100 -4.96 11.65 3.89
C LEU A 100 -5.00 12.04 5.37
N CYS A 101 -4.01 11.63 6.17
CA CYS A 101 -3.93 11.99 7.59
C CYS A 101 -3.85 13.50 7.79
N CYS A 102 -3.02 14.20 7.00
CA CYS A 102 -2.99 15.68 7.01
C CYS A 102 -4.34 16.28 6.63
N LEU A 103 -5.00 15.79 5.57
CA LEU A 103 -6.31 16.28 5.14
C LEU A 103 -7.41 16.07 6.19
N GLN A 104 -7.45 14.91 6.84
CA GLN A 104 -8.41 14.64 7.92
C GLN A 104 -8.14 15.51 9.15
N ARG A 105 -6.87 15.73 9.51
CA ARG A 105 -6.50 16.64 10.61
C ARG A 105 -6.92 18.08 10.32
N ALA A 106 -6.67 18.58 9.11
CA ALA A 106 -7.10 19.91 8.70
C ALA A 106 -8.63 20.04 8.71
N ALA A 107 -9.35 19.04 8.18
CA ALA A 107 -10.81 19.03 8.21
C ALA A 107 -11.38 19.02 9.63
N ALA A 108 -10.75 18.30 10.56
CA ALA A 108 -11.19 18.22 11.96
C ALA A 108 -11.15 19.58 12.67
N GLN A 109 -10.22 20.46 12.32
CA GLN A 109 -10.13 21.82 12.88
C GLN A 109 -11.33 22.71 12.54
N HIS A 110 -12.09 22.36 11.50
CA HIS A 110 -13.27 23.11 11.06
C HIS A 110 -14.60 22.41 11.36
N TRP A 111 -14.56 21.25 12.03
CA TRP A 111 -15.78 20.54 12.43
C TRP A 111 -16.67 21.45 13.32
N PRO A 112 -17.99 21.52 13.12
CA PRO A 112 -18.84 20.67 12.27
C PRO A 112 -19.10 21.19 10.85
N LYS A 113 -18.34 22.18 10.36
CA LYS A 113 -18.51 22.66 8.98
C LYS A 113 -18.15 21.55 7.99
N LYS A 114 -18.85 21.53 6.86
CA LYS A 114 -18.55 20.58 5.78
C LYS A 114 -17.26 21.00 5.08
N VAL A 115 -16.29 20.10 5.09
CA VAL A 115 -14.97 20.30 4.48
C VAL A 115 -14.76 19.24 3.41
N CYS A 116 -14.30 19.68 2.25
CA CYS A 116 -14.04 18.88 1.06
C CYS A 116 -12.57 19.00 0.63
N CYS A 117 -12.11 18.04 -0.17
CA CYS A 117 -10.83 18.09 -0.86
C CYS A 117 -10.95 17.49 -2.26
N GLU A 118 -10.12 17.95 -3.18
CA GLU A 118 -10.02 17.35 -4.51
C GLU A 118 -9.13 16.11 -4.47
N VAL A 119 -9.62 15.02 -5.06
CA VAL A 119 -8.91 13.74 -5.15
C VAL A 119 -8.96 13.20 -6.57
N VAL A 120 -8.03 12.31 -6.89
CA VAL A 120 -8.00 11.62 -8.18
C VAL A 120 -8.57 10.22 -7.98
N GLU A 121 -9.68 9.92 -8.65
CA GLU A 121 -10.24 8.57 -8.67
C GLU A 121 -9.42 7.67 -9.61
N ILE A 122 -8.93 6.57 -9.06
CA ILE A 122 -8.34 5.46 -9.79
C ILE A 122 -9.41 4.37 -9.93
N PRO A 123 -9.95 4.15 -11.15
CA PRO A 123 -10.87 3.06 -11.41
C PRO A 123 -10.28 1.72 -10.99
N GLN A 124 -11.11 0.82 -10.44
CA GLN A 124 -10.65 -0.50 -9.98
C GLN A 124 -9.93 -1.31 -11.08
N THR A 125 -10.30 -1.11 -12.35
CA THR A 125 -9.68 -1.76 -13.52
C THR A 125 -8.25 -1.29 -13.75
N LEU A 126 -7.90 -0.08 -13.34
CA LEU A 126 -6.57 0.52 -13.44
C LEU A 126 -5.77 0.39 -12.15
N ALA A 127 -6.45 0.24 -11.01
CA ALA A 127 -5.82 0.00 -9.73
C ALA A 127 -4.97 -1.27 -9.78
N ARG A 128 -3.65 -1.11 -9.67
CA ARG A 128 -2.73 -2.24 -9.78
C ARG A 128 -3.01 -3.21 -8.63
N THR A 129 -3.23 -4.48 -8.94
CA THR A 129 -3.50 -5.52 -7.93
C THR A 129 -2.44 -5.56 -6.83
N ARG A 130 -1.19 -5.15 -7.12
CA ARG A 130 -0.11 -5.06 -6.14
C ARG A 130 -0.32 -3.96 -5.09
N GLU A 131 -0.89 -2.83 -5.47
CA GLU A 131 -1.17 -1.72 -4.54
C GLU A 131 -2.37 -2.06 -3.67
N LEU A 132 -3.40 -2.66 -4.25
CA LEU A 132 -4.56 -3.17 -3.52
C LEU A 132 -4.19 -4.27 -2.51
N ARG A 133 -3.16 -5.10 -2.80
CA ARG A 133 -2.62 -6.08 -1.84
C ARG A 133 -1.99 -5.45 -0.59
N LYS A 134 -1.58 -4.17 -0.67
CA LYS A 134 -1.06 -3.45 0.50
C LYS A 134 -2.16 -2.98 1.43
N PHE A 135 -3.43 -3.21 1.07
CA PHE A 135 -4.55 -2.82 1.90
C PHE A 135 -4.64 -3.82 3.06
N ASP A 136 -4.12 -3.41 4.21
CA ASP A 136 -3.94 -4.23 5.40
C ASP A 136 -4.61 -3.65 6.64
N THR A 137 -5.54 -2.72 6.45
CA THR A 137 -6.28 -2.11 7.55
C THR A 137 -7.00 -3.16 8.40
N ARG A 138 -6.91 -3.00 9.71
CA ARG A 138 -7.53 -3.88 10.71
C ARG A 138 -8.90 -3.39 11.16
N ASN A 139 -9.19 -2.12 10.96
CA ASN A 139 -10.35 -1.42 11.50
C ASN A 139 -11.12 -0.69 10.40
N THR A 140 -11.28 -1.38 9.27
CA THR A 140 -11.95 -0.88 8.05
C THR A 140 -11.39 0.44 7.49
N GLY A 141 -10.22 0.90 7.99
CA GLY A 141 -9.57 2.13 7.57
C GLY A 141 -10.05 3.39 8.28
N LEU A 142 -10.77 3.26 9.41
CA LEU A 142 -11.32 4.38 10.18
C LEU A 142 -10.29 5.06 11.11
N SER A 143 -9.13 4.44 11.30
CA SER A 143 -8.05 4.97 12.15
C SER A 143 -6.71 4.48 11.64
N VAL A 144 -5.64 5.15 12.03
CA VAL A 144 -4.28 4.81 11.66
C VAL A 144 -3.33 5.05 12.82
N LEU A 145 -2.31 4.20 12.95
CA LEU A 145 -1.19 4.43 13.86
C LEU A 145 -0.16 5.32 13.16
N VAL A 146 0.17 6.47 13.74
CA VAL A 146 1.19 7.40 13.26
C VAL A 146 2.46 7.16 14.07
N GLY A 147 3.51 6.72 13.40
CA GLY A 147 4.81 6.46 14.03
C GLY A 147 5.59 5.36 13.34
N ARG A 148 6.87 5.23 13.69
CA ARG A 148 7.73 4.18 13.15
C ARG A 148 7.29 2.80 13.66
N ARG A 149 7.79 1.73 13.03
CA ARG A 149 7.38 0.36 13.38
C ARG A 149 7.83 -0.05 14.79
N ASP A 150 8.98 0.46 15.19
CA ASP A 150 9.68 0.28 16.45
C ASP A 150 9.26 1.29 17.53
N ASP A 151 8.38 2.22 17.19
CA ASP A 151 7.82 3.17 18.15
C ASP A 151 7.00 2.40 19.21
N PRO A 152 7.39 2.46 20.50
CA PRO A 152 6.68 1.76 21.56
C PRO A 152 5.30 2.35 21.84
N ASN A 153 5.07 3.63 21.52
CA ASN A 153 3.82 4.32 21.80
C ASN A 153 3.40 5.19 20.60
N PRO A 154 3.03 4.57 19.47
CA PRO A 154 2.61 5.30 18.30
C PRO A 154 1.28 6.01 18.57
N GLU A 155 1.15 7.23 18.04
CA GLU A 155 -0.09 7.99 18.12
C GLU A 155 -1.20 7.28 17.34
N LYS A 156 -2.39 7.09 17.92
CA LYS A 156 -3.55 6.57 17.19
C LYS A 156 -4.40 7.74 16.71
N TRP A 157 -4.45 7.95 15.40
CA TRP A 157 -5.30 8.97 14.79
C TRP A 157 -6.64 8.36 14.36
N CYS A 158 -7.74 8.95 14.82
CA CYS A 158 -9.12 8.66 14.38
C CYS A 158 -9.93 9.96 14.39
N TRP A 159 -10.39 10.41 13.23
CA TRP A 159 -11.05 11.71 13.12
C TRP A 159 -12.30 11.82 14.01
N ARG A 160 -13.08 10.74 14.15
CA ARG A 160 -14.27 10.71 15.01
C ARG A 160 -13.93 10.99 16.47
N THR A 161 -12.85 10.37 16.96
CA THR A 161 -12.39 10.58 18.34
C THR A 161 -11.92 12.02 18.53
N GLU A 162 -11.21 12.57 17.54
CA GLU A 162 -10.73 13.96 17.57
C GLU A 162 -11.88 14.96 17.70
N VAL A 163 -12.96 14.77 16.94
CA VAL A 163 -14.12 15.69 16.96
C VAL A 163 -15.15 15.35 18.05
N GLY A 164 -14.83 14.47 18.99
CA GLY A 164 -15.69 14.10 20.12
C GLY A 164 -16.89 13.22 19.77
N LEU A 165 -16.86 12.54 18.62
CA LEU A 165 -17.90 11.58 18.21
C LEU A 165 -17.57 10.16 18.67
N PRO A 166 -18.59 9.31 18.90
CA PRO A 166 -18.38 7.92 19.24
C PRO A 166 -17.69 7.19 18.08
N THR A 167 -16.74 6.31 18.40
CA THR A 167 -16.12 5.43 17.41
C THR A 167 -17.15 4.41 16.91
N GLU A 168 -17.21 4.20 15.59
CA GLU A 168 -18.08 3.16 15.02
C GLU A 168 -17.64 1.77 15.50
N SER A 169 -18.62 0.93 15.82
CA SER A 169 -18.36 -0.43 16.28
C SER A 169 -17.67 -1.24 15.18
N GLU A 170 -16.46 -1.73 15.46
CA GLU A 170 -15.61 -2.51 14.53
C GLU A 170 -16.19 -3.89 14.16
N GLN A 171 -17.36 -4.25 14.69
CA GLN A 171 -18.05 -5.50 14.41
C GLN A 171 -18.86 -5.39 13.12
N GLU A 172 -18.16 -5.20 12.00
CA GLU A 172 -18.77 -5.33 10.68
C GLU A 172 -19.05 -6.82 10.38
N ILE A 173 -20.30 -7.13 10.04
CA ILE A 173 -20.71 -8.45 9.57
C ILE A 173 -20.24 -8.60 8.13
N GLY A 174 -19.22 -9.43 7.89
CA GLY A 174 -18.70 -9.62 6.55
C GLY A 174 -19.56 -10.51 5.67
N VAL A 175 -19.39 -10.36 4.36
CA VAL A 175 -19.98 -11.21 3.34
C VAL A 175 -18.92 -12.01 2.60
N VAL A 176 -19.28 -13.21 2.17
CA VAL A 176 -18.46 -14.03 1.27
C VAL A 176 -18.71 -13.56 -0.16
N LEU A 177 -17.64 -13.30 -0.91
CA LEU A 177 -17.76 -12.88 -2.31
C LEU A 177 -17.89 -14.10 -3.24
N PRO A 178 -18.92 -14.15 -4.11
CA PRO A 178 -19.04 -15.22 -5.11
C PRO A 178 -17.86 -15.20 -6.10
N GLY A 179 -17.32 -16.36 -6.44
CA GLY A 179 -16.33 -16.50 -7.53
C GLY A 179 -14.87 -16.27 -7.15
N LEU A 180 -14.57 -15.77 -5.94
CA LEU A 180 -13.20 -15.76 -5.41
C LEU A 180 -12.85 -17.17 -4.92
N ARG A 181 -12.38 -18.02 -5.84
CA ARG A 181 -11.87 -19.35 -5.50
C ARG A 181 -10.78 -19.21 -4.46
N HIS A 182 -10.90 -20.01 -3.39
CA HIS A 182 -9.87 -20.20 -2.39
C HIS A 182 -8.53 -20.38 -3.11
N ARG A 183 -7.56 -19.48 -2.88
CA ARG A 183 -6.19 -19.69 -3.34
C ARG A 183 -5.59 -20.72 -2.38
N GLY A 184 -6.09 -21.96 -2.53
CA GLY A 184 -5.85 -23.07 -1.65
C GLY A 184 -4.35 -23.25 -1.48
N GLY A 185 -3.93 -23.17 -0.23
CA GLY A 185 -2.84 -24.01 0.22
C GLY A 185 -3.11 -25.43 -0.28
N ARG A 186 -2.03 -26.07 -0.73
CA ARG A 186 -1.97 -27.47 -1.10
C ARG A 186 -2.85 -28.30 -0.13
N PRO A 187 -3.74 -29.17 -0.62
CA PRO A 187 -4.44 -30.11 0.26
C PRO A 187 -3.35 -30.94 0.93
N GLN A 188 -3.23 -30.84 2.25
CA GLN A 188 -2.47 -31.81 3.01
C GLN A 188 -3.40 -33.02 3.10
N GLU A 189 -3.10 -34.05 2.30
CA GLU A 189 -3.68 -35.38 2.46
C GLU A 189 -3.54 -35.79 3.92
N SER A 190 -4.65 -35.78 4.64
CA SER A 190 -4.74 -36.44 5.94
C SER A 190 -4.98 -37.92 5.69
N GLU A 191 -3.88 -38.65 5.52
CA GLU A 191 -3.86 -40.07 5.86
C GLU A 191 -4.13 -40.24 7.36
N GLN A 192 -4.86 -41.31 7.66
CA GLN A 192 -5.32 -41.71 8.98
C GLN A 192 -4.16 -41.79 9.99
N GLY A 193 -4.35 -41.17 11.15
CA GLY A 193 -3.41 -41.30 12.25
C GLY A 193 -3.84 -40.52 13.47
N HIS A 194 -4.57 -41.18 14.37
CA HIS A 194 -4.75 -40.78 15.76
C HIS A 194 -3.45 -40.26 16.37
N LEU A 195 -3.50 -39.16 17.15
CA LEU A 195 -2.95 -39.03 18.51
C LEU A 195 -3.26 -37.62 19.09
N PRO A 196 -3.28 -37.44 20.42
CA PRO A 196 -4.06 -36.40 21.08
C PRO A 196 -3.33 -35.07 21.24
N PHE A 197 -4.16 -34.03 21.34
CA PHE A 197 -3.90 -32.70 21.86
C PHE A 197 -2.89 -32.67 23.02
N LYS A 198 -1.79 -31.92 22.84
CA LYS A 198 -1.05 -31.30 23.95
C LYS A 198 -0.82 -29.82 23.66
N ARG A 199 -1.72 -29.04 24.24
CA ARG A 199 -1.61 -27.60 24.46
C ARG A 199 -0.41 -27.35 25.39
N ASN A 200 0.59 -26.60 24.93
CA ASN A 200 1.52 -25.92 25.83
C ASN A 200 2.05 -24.65 25.16
N GLY A 201 1.73 -23.50 25.77
CA GLY A 201 2.36 -22.24 25.42
C GLY A 201 3.67 -22.08 26.18
N ARG A 202 4.68 -21.48 25.54
CA ARG A 202 5.52 -20.40 26.10
C ARG A 202 6.68 -20.07 25.16
N ARG A 203 6.91 -18.76 25.02
CA ARG A 203 8.20 -18.04 25.04
C ARG A 203 9.36 -18.59 24.19
N ARG A 204 9.64 -17.83 23.12
CA ARG A 204 10.90 -17.08 22.88
C ARG A 204 12.21 -17.64 23.49
N SER A 205 12.99 -18.32 22.64
CA SER A 205 14.47 -18.35 22.57
C SER A 205 14.82 -18.97 21.21
N LYS A 206 15.30 -18.24 20.20
CA LYS A 206 16.70 -17.87 19.91
C LYS A 206 17.69 -19.06 19.92
N GLN A 207 17.80 -19.77 18.79
CA GLN A 207 19.00 -20.35 18.14
C GLN A 207 18.52 -21.31 17.03
N GLU A 208 18.80 -21.00 15.76
CA GLU A 208 19.87 -21.59 14.90
C GLU A 208 19.50 -22.99 14.37
N GLU A 209 19.71 -23.17 13.05
CA GLU A 209 19.35 -24.33 12.19
C GLU A 209 17.83 -24.42 11.85
N GLU A 210 17.35 -24.46 10.60
CA GLU A 210 17.92 -24.95 9.34
C GLU A 210 17.50 -24.03 8.17
N THR A 211 18.48 -23.48 7.44
CA THR A 211 18.29 -22.93 6.10
C THR A 211 19.13 -23.73 5.12
N ALA A 212 18.63 -24.89 4.68
CA ALA A 212 19.26 -25.70 3.63
C ALA A 212 18.38 -25.90 2.37
N GLY A 213 17.19 -25.29 2.30
CA GLY A 213 16.28 -25.45 1.15
C GLY A 213 16.25 -24.32 0.13
N SER A 214 16.80 -23.13 0.44
CA SER A 214 16.61 -21.91 -0.40
C SER A 214 17.86 -21.45 -1.15
N SER A 215 19.05 -21.96 -0.83
CA SER A 215 20.32 -21.47 -1.38
C SER A 215 20.54 -21.89 -2.83
N PHE A 216 19.94 -22.99 -3.29
CA PHE A 216 20.16 -23.52 -4.64
C PHE A 216 19.52 -22.65 -5.75
N GLY A 217 18.37 -22.03 -5.45
CA GLY A 217 17.70 -21.12 -6.39
C GLY A 217 18.46 -19.80 -6.57
N ALA A 218 19.02 -19.26 -5.48
CA ALA A 218 19.83 -18.05 -5.51
C ALA A 218 21.16 -18.27 -6.25
N LEU A 219 21.81 -19.41 -6.04
CA LEU A 219 23.07 -19.75 -6.72
C LEU A 219 22.87 -19.90 -8.24
N ARG A 220 21.76 -20.53 -8.66
CA ARG A 220 21.41 -20.68 -10.09
C ARG A 220 21.16 -19.34 -10.76
N GLY A 221 20.50 -18.41 -10.07
CA GLY A 221 20.29 -17.04 -10.56
C GLY A 221 21.60 -16.27 -10.72
N LEU A 222 22.50 -16.37 -9.73
CA LEU A 222 23.83 -15.74 -9.77
C LEU A 222 24.68 -16.29 -10.93
N LEU A 223 24.67 -17.61 -11.14
CA LEU A 223 25.45 -18.28 -12.18
C LEU A 223 24.98 -17.87 -13.59
N LEU A 224 23.66 -17.81 -13.81
CA LEU A 224 23.09 -17.31 -15.06
C LEU A 224 23.48 -15.85 -15.32
N PHE A 225 23.41 -14.99 -14.30
CA PHE A 225 23.81 -13.59 -14.41
C PHE A 225 25.28 -13.46 -14.81
N MET A 226 26.17 -14.23 -14.18
CA MET A 226 27.61 -14.22 -14.48
C MET A 226 27.91 -14.67 -15.92
N ILE A 227 27.21 -15.71 -16.41
CA ILE A 227 27.38 -16.20 -17.79
C ILE A 227 26.94 -15.13 -18.80
N ILE A 228 25.76 -14.54 -18.61
CA ILE A 228 25.22 -13.51 -19.51
C ILE A 228 26.16 -12.29 -19.52
N TYR A 229 26.63 -11.87 -18.35
CA TYR A 229 27.56 -10.75 -18.23
C TYR A 229 28.88 -11.01 -18.98
N LEU A 230 29.45 -12.20 -18.85
CA LEU A 230 30.69 -12.56 -19.53
C LEU A 230 30.54 -12.55 -21.06
N LEU A 231 29.43 -13.12 -21.56
CA LEU A 231 29.11 -13.13 -22.99
C LEU A 231 28.95 -11.72 -23.56
N MET A 232 28.24 -10.84 -22.85
CA MET A 232 28.10 -9.44 -23.24
C MET A 232 29.45 -8.73 -23.30
N ARG A 233 30.32 -8.98 -22.32
CA ARG A 233 31.66 -8.37 -22.27
C ARG A 233 32.55 -8.85 -23.42
N ILE A 234 32.50 -10.13 -23.77
CA ILE A 234 33.21 -10.69 -24.93
C ILE A 234 32.69 -10.07 -26.23
N ALA A 235 31.37 -9.96 -26.39
CA ALA A 235 30.76 -9.34 -27.57
C ALA A 235 31.20 -7.88 -27.74
N MET A 236 31.28 -7.12 -26.64
CA MET A 236 31.72 -5.72 -26.66
C MET A 236 33.19 -5.58 -27.11
N VAL A 237 34.08 -6.47 -26.64
CA VAL A 237 35.50 -6.48 -27.05
C VAL A 237 35.65 -6.84 -28.53
N LEU A 238 34.91 -7.85 -29.01
CA LEU A 238 34.91 -8.23 -30.43
C LEU A 238 34.38 -7.10 -31.31
N TRP A 239 33.35 -6.39 -30.85
CA TRP A 239 32.79 -5.25 -31.56
C TRP A 239 33.79 -4.09 -31.68
N GLN A 240 34.45 -3.73 -30.57
CA GLN A 240 35.51 -2.71 -30.58
C GLN A 240 36.67 -3.07 -31.51
N LYS A 241 37.12 -4.34 -31.48
CA LYS A 241 38.20 -4.81 -32.35
C LYS A 241 37.81 -4.74 -33.84
N ARG A 242 36.55 -5.00 -34.18
CA ARG A 242 36.05 -4.89 -35.55
C ARG A 242 36.05 -3.43 -36.05
N HIS A 243 35.72 -2.46 -35.20
CA HIS A 243 35.71 -1.04 -35.59
C HIS A 243 37.09 -0.40 -35.66
N GLN A 244 38.10 -0.94 -34.97
CA GLN A 244 39.48 -0.46 -35.08
C GLN A 244 40.16 -0.85 -36.41
N MET A 245 39.60 -1.79 -37.19
CA MET A 245 40.17 -2.19 -38.48
C MET A 245 39.68 -1.39 -39.69
N VAL A 246 38.93 -0.29 -39.49
CA VAL A 246 38.62 0.62 -40.60
C VAL A 246 39.86 1.50 -40.83
N PRO A 247 40.63 1.30 -41.92
CA PRO A 247 41.81 2.11 -42.18
C PRO A 247 41.38 3.56 -42.43
N SER A 248 42.04 4.51 -41.77
CA SER A 248 41.83 5.93 -42.05
C SER A 248 42.09 6.20 -43.54
N PRO A 249 41.19 6.92 -44.24
CA PRO A 249 41.44 7.32 -45.62
C PRO A 249 42.67 8.23 -45.66
N HIS A 250 43.60 7.91 -46.56
CA HIS A 250 44.82 8.68 -46.79
C HIS A 250 44.49 10.15 -47.10
N PRO A 251 45.20 11.13 -46.50
CA PRO A 251 45.02 12.53 -46.86
C PRO A 251 45.54 12.76 -48.28
N GLU A 252 44.68 13.35 -49.12
CA GLU A 252 45.05 13.78 -50.48
C GLU A 252 46.13 14.88 -50.43
N PRO A 253 47.08 14.89 -51.39
CA PRO A 253 48.14 15.89 -51.43
C PRO A 253 47.60 17.27 -51.85
N PRO A 254 48.16 18.37 -51.29
CA PRO A 254 47.75 19.72 -51.62
C PRO A 254 48.23 20.12 -53.03
N THR A 255 47.31 20.69 -53.82
CA THR A 255 47.58 21.46 -55.05
C THR A 255 47.79 22.93 -54.77
#